data_AF-A0AAU6DJS0-F1
#
_entry.id   AF-A0AAU6DJS0-F1
#
_cell.length_a   1.000
_cell.length_b   1.000
_cell.length_c   1.000
_cell.angle_alpha   90.00
_cell.angle_beta   90.00
_cell.angle_gamma   90.00
#
_symmetry.space_group_name_H-M   'P 1'
#
loop_
_entity.id
_entity.type
_entity.pdbx_description
1 polymer ?
#
loop_
_entity_poly.entity_id
_entity_poly.type
_entity_poly.pdbx_seq_one_letter_code
_entity_poly.pdbx_strand_id
1 'polypeptide(L)'
;MGAEAGTARAGTAGEGAVGAPGRRHHGNRHGRSEIARQAVLEAADDLLAEKGFAGVTMEGIAARAGVAKQTIYRWWSTKTDVLMDAFLEDVAKEPPSPDHGDVARDLRDHLSRLGSFLGDSDPGAVFKALMAQTQHDPVFAADFRARYLDEQRRRDRAPLERAVARGELPADFDVAAETDQIVGPLYYRVLVTGEPVGPEFTGRLVHSFLRRLG
;
A
#
# COMPACT_ATOMS: atom_id res chain seq x y z
N MET A 1 -25.40 56.99 59.78
CA MET A 1 -26.68 57.71 59.97
C MET A 1 -26.68 58.89 59.02
N GLY A 2 -27.51 58.82 57.96
CA GLY A 2 -27.81 59.89 57.00
C GLY A 2 -26.70 60.18 55.97
N ALA A 3 -26.97 60.39 54.69
CA ALA A 3 -28.19 60.31 53.91
C ALA A 3 -27.81 60.24 52.42
N GLU A 4 -28.56 59.44 51.67
CA GLU A 4 -28.62 59.45 50.22
C GLU A 4 -29.17 60.79 49.71
N ALA A 5 -28.77 61.21 48.51
CA ALA A 5 -29.68 61.46 47.38
C ALA A 5 -29.01 62.38 46.33
N GLY A 6 -29.10 62.00 45.06
CA GLY A 6 -28.82 62.94 43.97
C GLY A 6 -28.53 62.35 42.60
N THR A 7 -29.33 61.38 42.15
CA THR A 7 -29.26 60.87 40.76
C THR A 7 -30.17 61.69 39.85
N ALA A 8 -29.62 62.30 38.78
CA ALA A 8 -30.40 62.75 37.62
C ALA A 8 -29.59 62.76 36.31
N ARG A 9 -29.82 61.71 35.50
CA ARG A 9 -29.98 61.59 34.04
C ARG A 9 -29.12 62.40 33.03
N ALA A 10 -28.38 61.61 32.23
CA ALA A 10 -28.52 61.37 30.78
C ALA A 10 -28.01 62.37 29.71
N GLY A 11 -27.15 61.83 28.83
CA GLY A 11 -26.81 62.28 27.46
C GLY A 11 -25.66 61.41 26.91
N THR A 12 -25.94 60.24 26.33
CA THR A 12 -26.01 59.91 24.87
C THR A 12 -24.74 60.10 24.03
N ALA A 13 -24.26 58.95 23.53
CA ALA A 13 -23.75 58.65 22.18
C ALA A 13 -22.25 58.89 21.82
N GLY A 14 -21.69 57.90 21.13
CA GLY A 14 -20.40 57.94 20.39
C GLY A 14 -19.42 56.85 20.86
N GLU A 15 -19.60 55.56 20.56
CA GLU A 15 -19.27 54.89 19.28
C GLU A 15 -17.75 54.59 19.14
N GLY A 16 -17.41 53.30 19.01
CA GLY A 16 -16.03 52.86 18.74
C GLY A 16 -15.66 51.48 19.27
N ALA A 17 -16.53 50.47 19.19
CA ALA A 17 -16.16 49.09 19.48
C ALA A 17 -15.28 48.55 18.34
N VAL A 18 -13.98 48.47 18.60
CA VAL A 18 -13.00 47.81 17.73
C VAL A 18 -13.33 46.33 17.67
N GLY A 19 -13.90 45.89 16.55
CA GLY A 19 -14.13 44.48 16.25
C GLY A 19 -12.82 43.71 16.17
N ALA A 20 -12.69 42.68 16.98
CA ALA A 20 -11.56 41.77 16.95
C ALA A 20 -11.46 41.07 15.57
N PRO A 21 -10.26 40.96 14.97
CA PRO A 21 -10.11 40.29 13.69
C PRO A 21 -10.37 38.79 13.84
N GLY A 22 -11.32 38.28 13.05
CA GLY A 22 -11.69 36.88 13.00
C GLY A 22 -10.48 35.98 12.73
N ARG A 23 -10.28 35.00 13.62
CA ARG A 23 -9.31 33.92 13.46
C ARG A 23 -9.62 33.16 12.16
N ARG A 24 -8.81 33.39 11.12
CA ARG A 24 -8.86 32.60 9.89
C ARG A 24 -8.39 31.17 10.21
N HIS A 25 -9.32 30.22 10.13
CA HIS A 25 -9.08 28.78 10.26
C HIS A 25 -8.13 28.27 9.15
N HIS A 26 -6.83 28.31 9.40
CA HIS A 26 -5.81 27.66 8.54
C HIS A 26 -5.45 26.23 8.99
N GLY A 27 -6.19 25.65 9.94
CA GLY A 27 -5.87 24.34 10.56
C GLY A 27 -6.56 23.09 9.99
N ASN A 28 -7.45 23.19 8.99
CA ASN A 28 -8.24 22.03 8.51
C ASN A 28 -8.09 21.74 7.01
N ARG A 29 -7.07 22.30 6.34
CA ARG A 29 -6.84 22.03 4.91
C ARG A 29 -6.08 20.72 4.70
N HIS A 30 -5.08 20.44 5.53
CA HIS A 30 -4.30 19.20 5.47
C HIS A 30 -5.16 17.96 5.81
N GLY A 31 -5.98 18.02 6.85
CA GLY A 31 -6.88 16.91 7.21
C GLY A 31 -7.95 16.60 6.15
N ARG A 32 -8.59 17.64 5.57
CA ARG A 32 -9.54 17.45 4.45
C ARG A 32 -8.87 16.93 3.18
N SER A 33 -7.62 17.34 2.94
CA SER A 33 -6.80 16.86 1.83
C SER A 33 -6.49 15.38 2.00
N GLU A 34 -6.15 14.93 3.20
CA GLU A 34 -5.87 13.51 3.44
C GLU A 34 -7.13 12.63 3.37
N ILE A 35 -8.26 13.09 3.92
CA ILE A 35 -9.54 12.37 3.81
C ILE A 35 -9.93 12.17 2.33
N ALA A 36 -9.76 13.20 1.50
CA ALA A 36 -10.03 13.09 0.08
C ALA A 36 -9.02 12.19 -0.65
N ARG A 37 -7.77 12.12 -0.19
CA ARG A 37 -6.75 11.20 -0.71
C ARG A 37 -7.16 9.76 -0.41
N GLN A 38 -7.50 9.46 0.84
CA GLN A 38 -7.93 8.13 1.26
C GLN A 38 -9.19 7.65 0.52
N ALA A 39 -10.21 8.52 0.41
CA ALA A 39 -11.44 8.19 -0.30
C ALA A 39 -11.20 7.84 -1.78
N VAL A 40 -10.16 8.42 -2.40
CA VAL A 40 -9.78 8.11 -3.78
C VAL A 40 -9.11 6.74 -3.87
N LEU A 41 -8.25 6.38 -2.92
CA LEU A 41 -7.58 5.07 -2.90
C LEU A 41 -8.60 3.96 -2.65
N GLU A 42 -9.47 4.10 -1.63
CA GLU A 42 -10.57 3.18 -1.35
C GLU A 42 -11.50 2.99 -2.56
N ALA A 43 -11.86 4.09 -3.23
CA ALA A 43 -12.67 4.02 -4.44
C ALA A 43 -11.98 3.29 -5.60
N ALA A 44 -10.65 3.36 -5.69
CA ALA A 44 -9.89 2.66 -6.71
C ALA A 44 -9.86 1.15 -6.44
N ASP A 45 -9.67 0.74 -5.18
CA ASP A 45 -9.72 -0.67 -4.76
C ASP A 45 -11.11 -1.27 -5.00
N ASP A 46 -12.17 -0.59 -4.57
CA ASP A 46 -13.56 -1.01 -4.79
C ASP A 46 -13.85 -1.21 -6.29
N LEU A 47 -13.47 -0.24 -7.12
CA LEU A 47 -13.70 -0.33 -8.56
C LEU A 47 -12.87 -1.43 -9.22
N LEU A 48 -11.67 -1.68 -8.73
CA LEU A 48 -10.84 -2.75 -9.22
C LEU A 48 -11.46 -4.12 -8.88
N ALA A 49 -11.91 -4.31 -7.64
CA ALA A 49 -12.59 -5.53 -7.21
C ALA A 49 -13.91 -5.75 -7.99
N GLU A 50 -14.69 -4.69 -8.22
CA GLU A 50 -15.98 -4.76 -8.92
C GLU A 50 -15.85 -4.98 -10.44
N LYS A 51 -14.87 -4.32 -11.09
CA LYS A 51 -14.86 -4.18 -12.56
C LYS A 51 -13.57 -4.64 -13.22
N GLY A 52 -12.59 -5.07 -12.43
CA GLY A 52 -11.25 -5.39 -12.90
C GLY A 52 -10.50 -4.18 -13.46
N PHE A 53 -9.22 -4.37 -13.75
CA PHE A 53 -8.31 -3.29 -14.18
C PHE A 53 -8.79 -2.51 -15.41
N ALA A 54 -9.43 -3.20 -16.37
CA ALA A 54 -9.95 -2.59 -17.59
C ALA A 54 -11.13 -1.64 -17.30
N GLY A 55 -11.96 -1.95 -16.30
CA GLY A 55 -13.13 -1.13 -15.93
C GLY A 55 -12.81 0.09 -15.07
N VAL A 56 -11.60 0.17 -14.52
CA VAL A 56 -11.14 1.33 -13.72
C VAL A 56 -10.78 2.51 -14.63
N THR A 57 -11.34 3.68 -14.31
CA THR A 57 -11.09 4.96 -14.99
C THR A 57 -10.95 6.08 -13.95
N MET A 58 -10.21 7.15 -14.29
CA MET A 58 -10.05 8.32 -13.41
C MET A 58 -11.41 8.97 -13.10
N GLU A 59 -12.28 9.04 -14.10
CA GLU A 59 -13.68 9.46 -14.00
C GLU A 59 -14.47 8.62 -12.99
N GLY A 60 -14.36 7.30 -13.10
CA GLY A 60 -15.04 6.36 -12.23
C GLY A 60 -14.58 6.51 -10.79
N ILE A 61 -13.26 6.60 -10.58
CA ILE A 61 -12.66 6.81 -9.25
C ILE A 61 -13.16 8.13 -8.65
N ALA A 62 -13.13 9.23 -9.41
CA ALA A 62 -13.64 10.53 -8.96
C ALA A 62 -15.11 10.48 -8.53
N ALA A 63 -15.95 9.86 -9.37
CA ALA A 63 -17.36 9.72 -9.10
C ALA A 63 -17.64 8.87 -7.84
N ARG A 64 -16.91 7.77 -7.66
CA ARG A 64 -17.06 6.87 -6.51
C ARG A 64 -16.56 7.51 -5.22
N ALA A 65 -15.41 8.18 -5.26
CA ALA A 65 -14.83 8.89 -4.12
C ALA A 65 -15.60 10.17 -3.74
N GLY A 66 -16.54 10.63 -4.58
CA GLY A 66 -17.29 11.86 -4.34
C GLY A 66 -16.43 13.12 -4.44
N VAL A 67 -15.34 13.09 -5.22
CA VAL A 67 -14.40 14.21 -5.38
C VAL A 67 -14.40 14.76 -6.80
N ALA A 68 -14.08 16.04 -6.95
CA ALA A 68 -13.87 16.64 -8.27
C ALA A 68 -12.64 16.03 -8.96
N LYS A 69 -12.70 15.84 -10.29
CA LYS A 69 -11.56 15.33 -11.08
C LYS A 69 -10.27 16.10 -10.83
N GLN A 70 -10.35 17.43 -10.72
CA GLN A 70 -9.19 18.29 -10.47
C GLN A 70 -8.51 18.00 -9.12
N THR A 71 -9.25 17.45 -8.14
CA THR A 71 -8.69 17.00 -6.86
C THR A 71 -7.82 15.76 -7.05
N ILE A 72 -8.24 14.81 -7.89
CA ILE A 72 -7.47 13.59 -8.21
C ILE A 72 -6.22 13.94 -9.02
N TYR A 73 -6.38 14.70 -10.11
CA TYR A 73 -5.28 15.05 -11.02
C TYR A 73 -4.18 15.90 -10.38
N ARG A 74 -4.44 16.48 -9.20
CA ARG A 74 -3.40 17.15 -8.40
C ARG A 74 -2.35 16.18 -7.86
N TRP A 75 -2.75 14.93 -7.60
CA TRP A 75 -1.89 13.91 -6.98
C TRP A 75 -1.50 12.81 -7.95
N TRP A 76 -2.42 12.40 -8.83
CA TRP A 76 -2.24 11.26 -9.71
C TRP A 76 -2.51 11.66 -11.15
N SER A 77 -1.53 11.43 -12.02
CA SER A 77 -1.65 11.76 -13.44
C SER A 77 -2.41 10.67 -14.19
N THR A 78 -2.33 9.43 -13.71
CA THR A 78 -2.88 8.24 -14.35
C THR A 78 -3.62 7.36 -13.35
N LYS A 79 -4.49 6.46 -13.86
CA LYS A 79 -5.15 5.45 -13.01
C LYS A 79 -4.15 4.48 -12.37
N THR A 80 -3.02 4.22 -13.03
CA THR A 80 -1.95 3.35 -12.53
C THR A 80 -1.21 3.99 -11.38
N ASP A 81 -1.10 5.32 -11.33
CA ASP A 81 -0.55 6.03 -10.17
C ASP A 81 -1.48 5.89 -8.95
N VAL A 82 -2.80 6.01 -9.15
CA VAL A 82 -3.79 5.82 -8.06
C VAL A 82 -3.72 4.38 -7.54
N LEU A 83 -3.75 3.40 -8.45
CA LEU A 83 -3.69 1.99 -8.09
C LEU A 83 -2.36 1.60 -7.44
N MET A 84 -1.25 2.23 -7.84
CA MET A 84 0.04 2.07 -7.18
C MET A 84 0.00 2.53 -5.73
N ASP A 85 -0.55 3.72 -5.47
CA ASP A 85 -0.63 4.26 -4.12
C ASP A 85 -1.57 3.44 -3.24
N ALA A 86 -2.74 3.02 -3.76
CA ALA A 86 -3.67 2.14 -3.05
C ALA A 86 -2.99 0.81 -2.70
N PHE A 87 -2.36 0.19 -3.69
CA PHE A 87 -1.57 -1.03 -3.51
C PHE A 87 -0.48 -0.89 -2.45
N LEU A 88 0.28 0.20 -2.47
CA LEU A 88 1.35 0.46 -1.51
C LEU A 88 0.82 0.64 -0.09
N GLU A 89 -0.35 1.26 0.09
CA GLU A 89 -1.00 1.36 1.40
C GLU A 89 -1.46 0.00 1.91
N ASP A 90 -2.00 -0.86 1.04
CA ASP A 90 -2.45 -2.18 1.43
C ASP A 90 -1.30 -3.11 1.83
N VAL A 91 -0.24 -3.16 1.03
CA VAL A 91 0.95 -3.98 1.35
C VAL A 91 1.76 -3.44 2.53
N ALA A 92 1.56 -2.18 2.92
CA ALA A 92 2.15 -1.60 4.12
C ALA A 92 1.40 -1.99 5.41
N LYS A 93 0.13 -2.39 5.31
CA LYS A 93 -0.66 -2.91 6.44
C LYS A 93 -0.29 -4.36 6.78
N GLU A 94 0.31 -5.08 5.84
CA GLU A 94 0.70 -6.48 6.03
C GLU A 94 1.84 -6.58 7.07
N PRO A 95 1.67 -7.39 8.14
CA PRO A 95 2.72 -7.58 9.12
C PRO A 95 3.97 -8.22 8.49
N PRO A 96 5.18 -7.90 9.00
CA PRO A 96 6.39 -8.56 8.54
C PRO A 96 6.30 -10.07 8.74
N SER A 97 6.95 -10.84 7.86
CA SER A 97 7.07 -12.28 8.04
C SER A 97 7.74 -12.58 9.37
N PRO A 98 7.14 -13.43 10.23
CA PRO A 98 7.78 -13.92 11.44
C PRO A 98 9.13 -14.56 11.13
N ASP A 99 10.05 -14.42 12.09
CA ASP A 99 11.25 -15.25 12.15
C ASP A 99 10.98 -16.38 13.14
N HIS A 100 10.84 -17.60 12.63
CA HIS A 100 10.62 -18.78 13.45
C HIS A 100 11.93 -19.45 13.91
N GLY A 101 13.09 -18.99 13.43
CA GLY A 101 14.37 -19.59 13.77
C GLY A 101 14.63 -20.95 13.11
N ASP A 102 13.87 -21.28 12.05
CA ASP A 102 13.98 -22.54 11.30
C ASP A 102 13.72 -22.25 9.81
N VAL A 103 14.72 -22.49 8.95
CA VAL A 103 14.65 -22.16 7.52
C VAL A 103 13.48 -22.84 6.83
N ALA A 104 13.18 -24.08 7.21
CA ALA A 104 12.11 -24.84 6.60
C ALA A 104 10.73 -24.24 6.93
N ARG A 105 10.51 -23.82 8.17
CA ARG A 105 9.28 -23.17 8.61
C ARG A 105 9.15 -21.76 8.05
N ASP A 106 10.23 -20.99 8.05
CA ASP A 106 10.24 -19.63 7.49
C ASP A 106 9.92 -19.64 5.99
N LEU A 107 10.50 -20.57 5.22
CA LEU A 107 10.19 -20.71 3.80
C LEU A 107 8.76 -21.17 3.55
N ARG A 108 8.22 -22.11 4.35
CA ARG A 108 6.82 -22.52 4.22
C ARG A 108 5.85 -21.37 4.48
N ASP A 109 6.08 -20.60 5.55
CA ASP A 109 5.23 -19.45 5.87
C ASP A 109 5.33 -18.38 4.76
N HIS A 110 6.54 -18.04 4.35
CA HIS A 110 6.77 -17.06 3.28
C HIS A 110 6.09 -17.46 1.96
N LEU A 111 6.34 -18.68 1.47
CA LEU A 111 5.75 -19.14 0.21
C LEU A 111 4.22 -19.29 0.31
N SER A 112 3.69 -19.69 1.46
CA SER A 112 2.24 -19.77 1.66
C SER A 112 1.60 -18.39 1.58
N ARG A 113 2.18 -17.38 2.25
CA ARG A 113 1.70 -16.00 2.21
C ARG A 113 1.80 -15.42 0.81
N LEU A 114 2.94 -15.63 0.13
CA LEU A 114 3.13 -15.18 -1.25
C LEU A 114 2.15 -15.86 -2.20
N GLY A 115 1.91 -17.16 -2.03
CA GLY A 115 0.91 -17.92 -2.79
C GLY A 115 -0.50 -17.36 -2.61
N SER A 116 -0.95 -17.16 -1.38
CA SER A 116 -2.26 -16.57 -1.07
C SER A 116 -2.38 -15.13 -1.59
N PHE A 117 -1.32 -14.32 -1.46
CA PHE A 117 -1.28 -12.97 -2.02
C PHE A 117 -1.48 -13.01 -3.54
N LEU A 118 -0.68 -13.79 -4.28
CA LEU A 118 -0.74 -13.83 -5.74
C LEU A 118 -1.99 -14.51 -6.30
N GLY A 119 -2.49 -15.52 -5.60
CA GLY A 119 -3.60 -16.38 -6.03
C GLY A 119 -4.98 -15.83 -5.67
N ASP A 120 -5.15 -15.39 -4.43
CA ASP A 120 -6.47 -15.29 -3.79
C ASP A 120 -6.78 -13.89 -3.21
N SER A 121 -5.89 -12.90 -3.40
CA SER A 121 -6.07 -11.55 -2.81
C SER A 121 -6.32 -10.46 -3.84
N ASP A 122 -7.16 -9.48 -3.48
CA ASP A 122 -7.40 -8.28 -4.29
C ASP A 122 -6.09 -7.48 -4.54
N PRO A 123 -5.22 -7.23 -3.53
CA PRO A 123 -3.92 -6.61 -3.76
C PRO A 123 -3.03 -7.40 -4.74
N GLY A 124 -3.12 -8.73 -4.76
CA GLY A 124 -2.41 -9.57 -5.73
C GLY A 124 -2.93 -9.41 -7.16
N ALA A 125 -4.23 -9.18 -7.34
CA ALA A 125 -4.80 -8.83 -8.63
C ALA A 125 -4.28 -7.46 -9.12
N VAL A 126 -4.20 -6.46 -8.21
CA VAL A 126 -3.59 -5.15 -8.50
C VAL A 126 -2.14 -5.35 -8.94
N PHE A 127 -1.35 -6.09 -8.14
CA PHE A 127 0.07 -6.36 -8.41
C PHE A 127 0.28 -6.93 -9.82
N LYS A 128 -0.51 -7.93 -10.23
CA LYS A 128 -0.41 -8.53 -11.57
C LYS A 128 -0.70 -7.50 -12.68
N ALA A 129 -1.67 -6.62 -12.48
CA ALA A 129 -1.99 -5.57 -13.43
C ALA A 129 -0.90 -4.49 -13.52
N LEU A 130 -0.34 -4.06 -12.38
CA LEU A 130 0.78 -3.12 -12.35
C LEU A 130 2.04 -3.75 -12.97
N MET A 131 2.30 -5.03 -12.73
CA MET A 131 3.39 -5.77 -13.34
C MET A 131 3.26 -5.79 -14.87
N ALA A 132 2.05 -6.03 -15.41
CA ALA A 132 1.81 -5.93 -16.85
C ALA A 132 2.09 -4.52 -17.38
N GLN A 133 1.68 -3.47 -16.66
CA GLN A 133 1.95 -2.08 -17.05
C GLN A 133 3.45 -1.78 -17.15
N THR A 134 4.27 -2.36 -16.27
CA THR A 134 5.74 -2.15 -16.29
C THR A 134 6.42 -2.61 -17.59
N GLN A 135 5.76 -3.46 -18.38
CA GLN A 135 6.29 -3.92 -19.67
C GLN A 135 6.09 -2.90 -20.80
N HIS A 136 5.21 -1.92 -20.58
CA HIS A 136 4.81 -0.93 -21.60
C HIS A 136 5.23 0.49 -21.26
N ASP A 137 5.49 0.78 -19.98
CA ASP A 137 5.86 2.10 -19.49
C ASP A 137 7.16 2.05 -18.66
N PRO A 138 8.31 2.45 -19.24
CA PRO A 138 9.59 2.45 -18.54
C PRO A 138 9.66 3.40 -17.33
N VAL A 139 8.91 4.51 -17.35
CA VAL A 139 8.89 5.48 -16.25
C VAL A 139 8.15 4.87 -15.08
N PHE A 140 6.96 4.32 -15.33
CA PHE A 140 6.20 3.58 -14.32
C PHE A 140 6.98 2.38 -13.80
N ALA A 141 7.68 1.65 -14.67
CA ALA A 141 8.50 0.51 -14.28
C ALA A 141 9.66 0.91 -13.34
N ALA A 142 10.27 2.07 -13.55
CA ALA A 142 11.29 2.58 -12.64
C ALA A 142 10.70 2.95 -11.27
N ASP A 143 9.55 3.63 -11.25
CA ASP A 143 8.85 3.99 -10.02
C ASP A 143 8.40 2.75 -9.23
N PHE A 144 7.80 1.76 -9.90
CA PHE A 144 7.37 0.51 -9.28
C PHE A 144 8.53 -0.28 -8.68
N ARG A 145 9.67 -0.30 -9.37
CA ARG A 145 10.88 -0.96 -8.85
C ARG A 145 11.33 -0.29 -7.55
N ALA A 146 11.49 1.03 -7.57
CA ALA A 146 12.01 1.79 -6.44
C ALA A 146 11.06 1.78 -5.23
N ARG A 147 9.74 1.85 -5.47
CA ARG A 147 8.75 1.98 -4.38
C ARG A 147 8.28 0.65 -3.81
N TYR A 148 8.35 -0.43 -4.59
CA TYR A 148 7.82 -1.74 -4.18
C TYR A 148 8.79 -2.90 -4.38
N LEU A 149 9.29 -3.12 -5.60
CA LEU A 149 9.99 -4.38 -5.91
C LEU A 149 11.32 -4.54 -5.16
N ASP A 150 12.01 -3.45 -4.81
CA ASP A 150 13.23 -3.52 -4.01
C ASP A 150 12.96 -4.03 -2.59
N GLU A 151 11.91 -3.52 -1.95
CA GLU A 151 11.46 -3.98 -0.63
C GLU A 151 10.89 -5.39 -0.71
N GLN A 152 10.15 -5.71 -1.78
CA GLN A 152 9.64 -7.05 -2.02
C GLN A 152 10.78 -8.07 -2.12
N ARG A 153 11.83 -7.79 -2.91
CA ARG A 153 13.02 -8.67 -2.98
C ARG A 153 13.70 -8.84 -1.64
N ARG A 154 13.78 -7.79 -0.83
CA ARG A 154 14.35 -7.88 0.52
C ARG A 154 13.55 -8.85 1.38
N ARG A 155 12.21 -8.80 1.30
CA ARG A 155 11.32 -9.76 2.00
C ARG A 155 11.51 -11.19 1.48
N ASP A 156 11.61 -11.37 0.17
CA ASP A 156 11.80 -12.68 -0.46
C ASP A 156 13.12 -13.36 -0.08
N ARG A 157 14.17 -12.56 0.19
CA ARG A 157 15.49 -13.05 0.62
C ARG A 157 15.58 -13.32 2.11
N ALA A 158 14.78 -12.63 2.92
CA ALA A 158 14.93 -12.61 4.37
C ALA A 158 14.98 -14.00 5.04
N PRO A 159 14.13 -15.00 4.67
CA PRO A 159 14.22 -16.35 5.23
C PRO A 159 15.60 -17.00 5.05
N LEU A 160 16.19 -16.88 3.86
CA LEU A 160 17.47 -17.48 3.51
C LEU A 160 18.64 -16.70 4.15
N GLU A 161 18.57 -15.38 4.17
CA GLU A 161 19.59 -14.53 4.82
C GLU A 161 19.68 -14.82 6.32
N ARG A 162 18.53 -14.98 6.99
CA ARG A 162 18.49 -15.34 8.41
C ARG A 162 19.03 -16.75 8.65
N ALA A 163 18.71 -17.71 7.78
CA ALA A 163 19.22 -19.07 7.88
C ALA A 163 20.75 -19.14 7.70
N VAL A 164 21.32 -18.36 6.78
CA VAL A 164 22.79 -18.19 6.67
C VAL A 164 23.37 -17.58 7.94
N ALA A 165 22.76 -16.52 8.47
CA ALA A 165 23.22 -15.86 9.70
C ALA A 165 23.19 -16.79 10.93
N ARG A 166 22.28 -17.76 10.97
CA ARG A 166 22.19 -18.78 12.03
C ARG A 166 23.08 -20.01 11.77
N GLY A 167 23.71 -20.11 10.61
CA GLY A 167 24.52 -21.27 10.23
C GLY A 167 23.70 -22.51 9.83
N GLU A 168 22.40 -22.36 9.55
CA GLU A 168 21.57 -23.43 8.97
C GLU A 168 21.89 -23.67 7.48
N LEU A 169 22.42 -22.64 6.82
CA LEU A 169 22.92 -22.69 5.45
C LEU A 169 24.41 -22.32 5.39
N PRO A 170 25.16 -22.79 4.39
CA PRO A 170 26.56 -22.42 4.19
C PRO A 170 26.77 -20.90 4.09
N ALA A 171 27.94 -20.42 4.51
CA ALA A 171 28.25 -18.98 4.46
C ALA A 171 28.39 -18.43 3.03
N ASP A 172 28.70 -19.30 2.06
CA ASP A 172 28.80 -19.01 0.63
C ASP A 172 27.51 -19.32 -0.15
N PHE A 173 26.40 -19.54 0.57
CA PHE A 173 25.10 -19.81 -0.05
C PHE A 173 24.63 -18.65 -0.92
N ASP A 174 24.33 -18.93 -2.19
CA ASP A 174 23.83 -17.93 -3.14
C ASP A 174 22.34 -17.61 -2.88
N VAL A 175 22.10 -16.80 -1.86
CA VAL A 175 20.78 -16.32 -1.47
C VAL A 175 20.02 -15.72 -2.66
N ALA A 176 20.71 -14.99 -3.55
CA ALA A 176 20.04 -14.30 -4.64
C ALA A 176 19.44 -15.30 -5.63
N ALA A 177 20.27 -16.22 -6.13
CA ALA A 177 19.84 -17.22 -7.10
C ALA A 177 18.81 -18.19 -6.51
N GLU A 178 18.98 -18.57 -5.24
CA GLU A 178 18.07 -19.52 -4.59
C GLU A 178 16.72 -18.89 -4.24
N THR A 179 16.68 -17.59 -3.91
CA THR A 179 15.41 -16.84 -3.85
C THR A 179 14.70 -16.88 -5.20
N ASP A 180 15.38 -16.54 -6.29
CA ASP A 180 14.77 -16.53 -7.64
C ASP A 180 14.24 -17.92 -8.03
N GLN A 181 14.96 -18.99 -7.69
CA GLN A 181 14.54 -20.37 -7.95
C GLN A 181 13.29 -20.78 -7.14
N ILE A 182 13.15 -20.31 -5.90
CA ILE A 182 12.04 -20.74 -5.04
C ILE A 182 10.77 -19.90 -5.24
N VAL A 183 10.89 -18.59 -5.51
CA VAL A 183 9.73 -17.70 -5.73
C VAL A 183 9.31 -17.64 -7.21
N GLY A 184 10.26 -17.79 -8.13
CA GLY A 184 10.02 -17.72 -9.59
C GLY A 184 8.89 -18.63 -10.09
N PRO A 185 8.77 -19.89 -9.63
CA PRO A 185 7.68 -20.77 -10.03
C PRO A 185 6.28 -20.26 -9.68
N LEU A 186 6.12 -19.50 -8.58
CA LEU A 186 4.83 -18.88 -8.23
C LEU A 186 4.47 -17.80 -9.25
N TYR A 187 5.43 -16.94 -9.59
CA TYR A 187 5.24 -15.91 -10.61
C TYR A 187 4.96 -16.50 -11.99
N TYR A 188 5.69 -17.55 -12.37
CA TYR A 188 5.45 -18.25 -13.63
C TYR A 188 4.01 -18.77 -13.71
N ARG A 189 3.52 -19.39 -12.64
CA ARG A 189 2.15 -19.89 -12.62
C ARG A 189 1.10 -18.80 -12.77
N VAL A 190 1.22 -17.71 -12.00
CA VAL A 190 0.17 -16.68 -12.00
C VAL A 190 0.25 -15.71 -13.18
N LEU A 191 1.43 -15.49 -13.76
CA LEU A 191 1.63 -14.53 -14.87
C LEU A 191 1.65 -15.21 -16.24
N VAL A 192 2.05 -16.48 -16.33
CA VAL A 192 2.26 -17.16 -17.62
C VAL A 192 1.23 -18.25 -17.86
N THR A 193 1.09 -19.21 -16.93
CA THR A 193 0.25 -20.40 -17.19
C THR A 193 -1.20 -20.27 -16.69
N GLY A 194 -1.47 -19.35 -15.77
CA GLY A 194 -2.76 -19.24 -15.09
C GLY A 194 -3.05 -20.38 -14.10
N GLU A 195 -2.05 -21.18 -13.74
CA GLU A 195 -2.22 -22.28 -12.78
C GLU A 195 -2.33 -21.78 -11.33
N PRO A 196 -3.06 -22.49 -10.45
CA PRO A 196 -3.15 -22.13 -9.04
C PRO A 196 -1.82 -22.31 -8.29
N VAL A 197 -1.60 -21.44 -7.30
CA VAL A 197 -0.41 -21.42 -6.42
C VAL A 197 -0.75 -21.73 -4.95
N GLY A 198 -1.65 -22.70 -4.75
CA GLY A 198 -2.13 -23.10 -3.42
C GLY A 198 -1.12 -23.90 -2.57
N PRO A 199 -1.50 -24.28 -1.34
CA PRO A 199 -0.60 -24.87 -0.32
C PRO A 199 0.14 -26.14 -0.77
N GLU A 200 -0.48 -26.94 -1.64
CA GLU A 200 0.13 -28.16 -2.17
C GLU A 200 1.34 -27.85 -3.06
N PHE A 201 1.24 -26.80 -3.88
CA PHE A 201 2.32 -26.38 -4.77
C PHE A 201 3.46 -25.74 -4.00
N THR A 202 3.15 -24.79 -3.12
CA THR A 202 4.15 -24.12 -2.28
C THR A 202 4.88 -25.12 -1.38
N GLY A 203 4.15 -26.08 -0.78
CA GLY A 203 4.71 -27.17 0.01
C GLY A 203 5.69 -28.04 -0.79
N ARG A 204 5.37 -28.38 -2.05
CA ARG A 204 6.29 -29.13 -2.93
C ARG A 204 7.56 -28.35 -3.24
N LEU A 205 7.48 -27.04 -3.48
CA LEU A 205 8.66 -26.22 -3.75
C LEU A 205 9.60 -26.19 -2.56
N VAL A 206 9.08 -25.95 -1.36
CA VAL A 206 9.88 -25.98 -0.12
C VAL A 206 10.47 -27.38 0.10
N HIS A 207 9.69 -28.44 -0.06
CA HIS A 207 10.20 -29.81 0.09
C HIS A 207 11.33 -30.11 -0.91
N SER A 208 11.16 -29.74 -2.18
CA SER A 208 12.18 -29.92 -3.20
C SER A 208 13.43 -29.10 -2.93
N PHE A 209 13.28 -27.87 -2.44
CA PHE A 209 14.38 -27.00 -2.04
C PHE A 209 15.20 -27.64 -0.91
N LEU A 210 14.55 -28.03 0.19
CA LEU A 210 15.22 -28.62 1.35
C LEU A 210 15.95 -29.93 0.99
N ARG A 211 15.35 -30.76 0.13
CA ARG A 211 15.98 -31.99 -0.36
C ARG A 211 17.22 -31.78 -1.22
N ARG A 212 17.41 -30.61 -1.84
CA ARG A 212 18.64 -30.28 -2.57
C ARG A 212 19.79 -29.92 -1.64
N LEU A 213 19.47 -29.52 -0.41
CA LEU A 213 20.45 -29.07 0.60
C LEU A 213 21.03 -30.23 1.43
N GLY A 214 20.35 -31.38 1.49
CA GLY A 214 20.77 -32.57 2.24
C GLY A 214 19.58 -33.39 2.73
#